data_AF-A0A6I9Q5M3-F1
#
_entry.id   AF-A0A6I9Q5M3-F1
#
_cell.length_a   1.000
_cell.length_b   1.000
_cell.length_c   1.000
_cell.angle_alpha   90.00
_cell.angle_beta   90.00
_cell.angle_gamma   90.00
#
_symmetry.space_group_name_H-M   'P 1'
#
loop_
_entity.id
_entity.type
_entity.pdbx_description
1 polymer ?
#
loop_
_entity_poly.entity_id
_entity_poly.type
_entity_poly.pdbx_seq_one_letter_code
_entity_poly.pdbx_strand_id
1 'polypeptide(L)'
;CHDLDHPGFNNTYQVNARTDLAVRYNDISPLENHHCAVAFQIFSQPDCNIFSTFDPESFKQIRQGTITLILATDMARHGEILDSFKQKVDNFDYTDEEHSTCLKMVLIKCCDISNEVRPMEVAEPWVDCLLEEYFMQSDREKAEGLPVAPFMDREKVTKPTAQIGFIKFVLIPMFETVMKVSVQDNGDEGQSNGGATGTPFPTGFHCSSPKKVGRSHRRRSHRAARVQGESREVFGNCKIAVARTRSHTHI
;
A
#
# COMPACT_ATOMS: atom_id res chain seq x y z
N CYS A 1 10.15 7.68 -4.20
CA CYS A 1 11.50 7.37 -3.69
C CYS A 1 11.46 6.60 -2.37
N HIS A 2 10.31 6.04 -1.98
CA HIS A 2 10.16 5.46 -0.64
C HIS A 2 10.91 4.13 -0.49
N ASP A 3 11.19 3.40 -1.57
CA ASP A 3 12.03 2.18 -1.60
C ASP A 3 13.34 2.34 -2.41
N LEU A 4 13.89 3.56 -2.49
CA LEU A 4 15.05 3.83 -3.33
C LEU A 4 16.32 3.11 -2.82
N ASP A 5 16.99 2.34 -3.67
CA ASP A 5 18.18 1.54 -3.30
C ASP A 5 17.87 0.40 -2.31
N HIS A 6 16.67 -0.21 -2.42
CA HIS A 6 16.30 -1.38 -1.61
C HIS A 6 17.13 -2.63 -1.99
N PRO A 7 17.77 -3.31 -1.02
CA PRO A 7 18.68 -4.43 -1.29
C PRO A 7 17.98 -5.79 -1.50
N GLY A 8 16.64 -5.83 -1.38
CA GLY A 8 15.85 -7.07 -1.45
C GLY A 8 15.81 -7.85 -0.14
N PHE A 9 16.13 -7.19 0.98
CA PHE A 9 16.08 -7.78 2.33
C PHE A 9 15.43 -6.80 3.31
N ASN A 10 14.48 -7.29 4.11
CA ASN A 10 13.73 -6.46 5.06
C ASN A 10 14.55 -5.97 6.26
N ASN A 11 14.00 -5.01 7.02
CA ASN A 11 14.63 -4.42 8.21
C ASN A 11 15.08 -5.47 9.25
N THR A 12 14.29 -6.53 9.47
CA THR A 12 14.64 -7.62 10.40
C THR A 12 15.93 -8.33 10.00
N TYR A 13 16.12 -8.59 8.69
CA TYR A 13 17.37 -9.14 8.19
C TYR A 13 18.54 -8.18 8.41
N GLN A 14 18.37 -6.89 8.09
CA GLN A 14 19.42 -5.89 8.27
C GLN A 14 19.95 -5.90 9.71
N VAL A 15 19.04 -5.93 10.69
CA VAL A 15 19.37 -5.96 12.12
C VAL A 15 20.02 -7.28 12.53
N ASN A 16 19.42 -8.43 12.17
CA ASN A 16 19.95 -9.74 12.56
C ASN A 16 21.33 -10.03 11.97
N ALA A 17 21.55 -9.64 10.71
CA ALA A 17 22.83 -9.76 10.01
C ALA A 17 23.83 -8.66 10.39
N ARG A 18 23.42 -7.66 11.19
CA ARG A 18 24.24 -6.51 11.61
C ARG A 18 24.89 -5.79 10.42
N THR A 19 24.09 -5.54 9.38
CA THR A 19 24.58 -4.87 8.18
C THR A 19 24.99 -3.43 8.46
N ASP A 20 25.77 -2.83 7.56
CA ASP A 20 26.17 -1.42 7.67
C ASP A 20 24.97 -0.47 7.79
N LEU A 21 23.83 -0.81 7.16
CA LEU A 21 22.60 -0.02 7.26
C LEU A 21 22.01 -0.09 8.67
N ALA A 22 21.91 -1.28 9.26
CA ALA A 22 21.41 -1.45 10.62
C ALA A 22 22.29 -0.71 11.63
N VAL A 23 23.62 -0.86 11.52
CA VAL A 23 24.58 -0.15 12.38
C VAL A 23 24.48 1.37 12.19
N ARG A 24 24.42 1.86 10.96
CA ARG A 24 24.34 3.30 10.65
C ARG A 24 23.08 3.95 11.23
N TYR A 25 21.94 3.26 11.16
CA TYR A 25 20.65 3.77 11.60
C TYR A 25 20.21 3.23 12.97
N ASN A 26 21.13 2.63 13.72
CA ASN A 26 20.92 2.14 15.08
C ASN A 26 19.68 1.24 15.20
N ASP A 27 19.48 0.35 14.24
CA ASP A 27 18.36 -0.58 14.14
C ASP A 27 16.95 0.06 14.02
N ILE A 28 16.86 1.39 13.89
CA ILE A 28 15.59 2.12 13.80
C ILE A 28 15.28 2.44 12.34
N SER A 29 14.28 1.75 11.77
CA SER A 29 13.87 1.85 10.36
C SER A 29 15.05 1.97 9.38
N PRO A 30 16.01 1.01 9.35
CA PRO A 30 17.23 1.17 8.57
C PRO A 30 17.01 1.45 7.09
N LEU A 31 16.06 0.75 6.46
CA LEU A 31 15.77 0.89 5.03
C LEU A 31 15.12 2.24 4.74
N GLU A 32 14.08 2.64 5.47
CA GLU A 32 13.36 3.88 5.21
C GLU A 32 14.26 5.11 5.42
N ASN A 33 15.16 5.06 6.41
CA ASN A 33 16.19 6.09 6.58
C ASN A 33 17.19 6.12 5.42
N HIS A 34 17.59 4.95 4.91
CA HIS A 34 18.46 4.83 3.74
C HIS A 34 17.80 5.41 2.48
N HIS A 35 16.54 5.05 2.21
CA HIS A 35 15.75 5.55 1.10
C HIS A 35 15.66 7.08 1.11
N CYS A 36 15.43 7.67 2.30
CA CYS A 36 15.48 9.12 2.49
C CYS A 36 16.85 9.71 2.18
N ALA A 37 17.91 9.13 2.74
CA ALA A 37 19.27 9.64 2.60
C ALA A 37 19.71 9.65 1.13
N VAL A 38 19.50 8.54 0.41
CA VAL A 38 19.82 8.42 -1.02
C VAL A 38 19.00 9.41 -1.85
N ALA A 39 17.69 9.54 -1.59
CA ALA A 39 16.84 10.46 -2.33
C ALA A 39 17.33 11.92 -2.23
N PHE A 40 17.64 12.38 -1.01
CA PHE A 40 18.14 13.75 -0.83
C PHE A 40 19.58 13.96 -1.27
N GLN A 41 20.40 12.90 -1.28
CA GLN A 41 21.71 12.95 -1.92
C GLN A 41 21.57 13.19 -3.43
N ILE A 42 20.64 12.51 -4.11
CA ILE A 42 20.36 12.75 -5.54
C ILE A 42 19.84 14.18 -5.74
N PHE A 43 18.87 14.62 -4.95
CA PHE A 43 18.31 15.98 -5.08
C PHE A 43 19.33 17.09 -4.79
N SER A 44 20.43 16.80 -4.10
CA SER A 44 21.50 17.78 -3.86
C SER A 44 22.41 18.00 -5.08
N GLN A 45 22.36 17.12 -6.08
CA GLN A 45 23.15 17.27 -7.31
C GLN A 45 22.56 18.39 -8.18
N PRO A 46 23.37 19.33 -8.72
CA PRO A 46 22.87 20.45 -9.51
C PRO A 46 21.94 20.04 -10.67
N ASP A 47 22.29 18.94 -11.37
CA ASP A 47 21.54 18.46 -12.53
C ASP A 47 20.25 17.70 -12.16
N CYS A 48 20.06 17.34 -10.89
CA CYS A 48 18.90 16.60 -10.39
C CYS A 48 18.08 17.37 -9.35
N ASN A 49 18.47 18.61 -9.04
CA ASN A 49 17.81 19.41 -8.01
C ASN A 49 16.49 20.01 -8.51
N ILE A 50 15.43 19.21 -8.39
CA ILE A 50 14.05 19.61 -8.69
C ILE A 50 13.50 20.70 -7.74
N PHE A 51 14.22 21.01 -6.65
CA PHE A 51 13.84 22.02 -5.67
C PHE A 51 14.62 23.33 -5.80
N SER A 52 15.42 23.48 -6.87
CA SER A 52 16.29 24.65 -7.09
C SER A 52 15.56 25.99 -7.13
N THR A 53 14.28 26.00 -7.48
CA THR A 53 13.44 27.22 -7.55
C THR A 53 12.65 27.51 -6.29
N PHE A 54 12.66 26.62 -5.29
CA PHE A 54 11.91 26.79 -4.05
C PHE A 54 12.69 27.68 -3.09
N ASP A 55 11.97 28.49 -2.32
CA ASP A 55 12.58 29.21 -1.22
C ASP A 55 13.01 28.25 -0.08
N PRO A 56 13.95 28.67 0.80
CA PRO A 56 14.47 27.81 1.84
C PRO A 56 13.42 27.26 2.81
N GLU A 57 12.36 28.01 3.10
CA GLU A 57 11.33 27.58 4.06
C GLU A 57 10.41 26.54 3.42
N SER A 58 9.98 26.76 2.17
CA SER A 58 9.23 25.75 1.41
C SER A 58 10.03 24.45 1.25
N PHE A 59 11.32 24.54 0.93
CA PHE A 59 12.17 23.34 0.81
C PHE A 59 12.28 22.59 2.14
N LYS A 60 12.42 23.31 3.25
CA LYS A 60 12.45 22.71 4.59
C LYS A 60 11.16 21.96 4.91
N GLN A 61 10.00 22.53 4.58
CA GLN A 61 8.70 21.87 4.76
C GLN A 61 8.56 20.63 3.88
N ILE A 62 8.93 20.72 2.60
CA ILE A 62 8.92 19.58 1.66
C ILE A 62 9.84 18.46 2.17
N ARG A 63 11.05 18.81 2.60
CA ARG A 63 12.00 17.86 3.16
C ARG A 63 11.44 17.16 4.38
N GLN A 64 10.90 17.91 5.34
CA GLN A 64 10.31 17.35 6.55
C GLN A 64 9.13 16.42 6.22
N GLY A 65 8.21 16.85 5.36
CA GLY A 65 7.07 16.04 4.95
C GLY A 65 7.49 14.76 4.23
N THR A 66 8.47 14.83 3.31
CA THR A 66 8.98 13.66 2.59
C THR A 66 9.61 12.64 3.54
N ILE A 67 10.43 13.10 4.49
CA ILE A 67 11.04 12.23 5.51
C ILE A 67 9.95 11.56 6.35
N THR A 68 8.97 12.34 6.84
CA THR A 68 7.85 11.81 7.64
C THR A 68 7.10 10.72 6.87
N LEU A 69 6.81 10.93 5.59
CA LEU A 69 6.04 9.98 4.78
C LEU A 69 6.82 8.72 4.42
N ILE A 70 8.11 8.83 4.10
CA ILE A 70 8.94 7.64 3.83
C ILE A 70 9.13 6.83 5.12
N LEU A 71 9.42 7.46 6.26
CA LEU A 71 9.51 6.73 7.54
C LEU A 71 8.17 6.12 7.99
N ALA A 72 7.05 6.61 7.46
CA ALA A 72 5.74 6.03 7.71
C ALA A 72 5.49 4.75 6.89
N THR A 73 6.25 4.47 5.82
CA THR A 73 6.08 3.22 5.05
C THR A 73 6.58 1.99 5.79
N ASP A 74 7.46 2.15 6.80
CA ASP A 74 7.88 1.08 7.70
C ASP A 74 6.67 0.34 8.28
N MET A 75 6.59 -0.97 8.00
CA MET A 75 5.48 -1.81 8.44
C MET A 75 5.52 -2.14 9.93
N ALA A 76 6.66 -2.00 10.61
CA ALA A 76 6.73 -2.12 12.08
C ALA A 76 5.92 -1.01 12.77
N ARG A 77 5.76 0.14 12.11
CA ARG A 77 5.00 1.30 12.61
C ARG A 77 3.53 1.30 12.20
N HIS A 78 3.09 0.29 11.42
CA HIS A 78 1.73 0.24 10.89
C HIS A 78 0.65 0.33 11.97
N GLY A 79 0.79 -0.44 13.06
CA GLY A 79 -0.18 -0.45 14.16
C GLY A 79 -0.29 0.91 14.85
N GLU A 80 0.85 1.50 15.23
CA GLU A 80 0.93 2.83 15.86
C GLU A 80 0.27 3.91 14.99
N ILE A 81 0.62 3.97 13.70
CA ILE A 81 0.11 4.99 12.78
C ILE A 81 -1.40 4.82 12.56
N LEU A 82 -1.86 3.58 12.32
CA LEU A 82 -3.27 3.31 12.08
C LEU A 82 -4.12 3.57 13.33
N ASP A 83 -3.63 3.25 14.52
CA ASP A 83 -4.35 3.51 15.77
C ASP A 83 -4.41 5.01 16.10
N SER A 84 -3.33 5.76 15.84
CA SER A 84 -3.34 7.22 15.92
C SER A 84 -4.37 7.84 14.97
N PHE A 85 -4.49 7.30 13.75
CA PHE A 85 -5.48 7.76 12.78
C PHE A 85 -6.92 7.44 13.20
N LYS A 86 -7.17 6.22 13.70
CA LYS A 86 -8.50 5.83 14.22
C LYS A 86 -9.00 6.76 15.33
N GLN A 87 -8.12 7.28 16.18
CA GLN A 87 -8.50 8.21 17.25
C GLN A 87 -8.97 9.57 16.71
N LYS A 88 -8.48 9.96 15.52
CA LYS A 88 -8.77 11.26 14.88
C LYS A 88 -9.90 11.17 13.85
N VAL A 89 -10.20 9.97 13.36
CA VAL A 89 -11.07 9.74 12.20
C VAL A 89 -12.51 10.21 12.41
N ASP A 90 -13.05 10.11 13.62
CA ASP A 90 -14.46 10.40 13.89
C ASP A 90 -14.73 11.92 13.95
N ASN A 91 -13.72 12.73 14.29
CA ASN A 91 -13.79 14.19 14.33
C ASN A 91 -12.67 14.79 13.47
N PHE A 92 -12.53 14.29 12.24
CA PHE A 92 -11.43 14.69 11.36
C PHE A 92 -11.57 16.16 10.96
N ASP A 93 -10.44 16.87 10.92
CA ASP A 93 -10.37 18.30 10.58
C ASP A 93 -9.23 18.48 9.58
N TYR A 94 -9.56 18.92 8.37
CA TYR A 94 -8.58 19.16 7.31
C TYR A 94 -7.70 20.39 7.56
N THR A 95 -8.12 21.30 8.44
CA THR A 95 -7.34 22.48 8.82
C THR A 95 -6.32 22.19 9.91
N ASP A 96 -6.50 21.08 10.64
CA ASP A 96 -5.55 20.60 11.64
C ASP A 96 -4.37 19.88 10.96
N GLU A 97 -3.16 20.33 11.27
CA GLU A 97 -1.92 19.82 10.67
C GLU A 97 -1.60 18.40 11.13
N GLU A 98 -1.94 18.03 12.37
CA GLU A 98 -1.72 16.68 12.90
C GLU A 98 -2.67 15.68 12.24
N HIS A 99 -3.95 16.04 12.09
CA HIS A 99 -4.96 15.27 11.36
C HIS A 99 -4.52 15.06 9.91
N SER A 100 -4.14 16.15 9.23
CA SER A 100 -3.65 16.12 7.85
C SER A 100 -2.39 15.26 7.69
N THR A 101 -1.44 15.35 8.62
CA THR A 101 -0.20 14.55 8.59
C THR A 101 -0.51 13.07 8.80
N CYS A 102 -1.39 12.75 9.75
CA CYS A 102 -1.83 11.38 10.01
C CYS A 102 -2.51 10.75 8.79
N LEU A 103 -3.42 11.51 8.15
CA LEU A 103 -4.05 11.09 6.90
C LEU A 103 -3.02 10.82 5.80
N LYS A 104 -2.06 11.73 5.57
CA LYS A 104 -1.00 11.54 4.56
C LYS A 104 -0.17 10.29 4.84
N MET A 105 0.17 10.01 6.11
CA MET A 105 0.89 8.79 6.50
C MET A 105 0.09 7.52 6.20
N VAL A 106 -1.21 7.50 6.48
CA VAL A 106 -2.04 6.33 6.14
C VAL A 106 -2.21 6.20 4.62
N LEU A 107 -2.40 7.31 3.90
CA LEU A 107 -2.54 7.31 2.45
C LEU A 107 -1.30 6.79 1.72
N ILE A 108 -0.09 7.17 2.13
CA ILE A 108 1.13 6.64 1.51
C ILE A 108 1.25 5.12 1.74
N LYS A 109 0.84 4.61 2.92
CA LYS A 109 0.77 3.16 3.17
C LYS A 109 -0.29 2.48 2.31
N CYS A 110 -1.46 3.09 2.12
CA CYS A 110 -2.48 2.58 1.18
C CYS A 110 -1.93 2.48 -0.25
N CYS A 111 -1.16 3.47 -0.70
CA CYS A 111 -0.51 3.44 -2.00
C CYS A 111 0.50 2.30 -2.11
N ASP A 112 1.33 2.13 -1.09
CA ASP A 112 2.40 1.14 -1.02
C ASP A 112 1.88 -0.30 -1.16
N ILE A 113 0.77 -0.62 -0.49
CA ILE A 113 0.16 -1.96 -0.54
C ILE A 113 -1.03 -2.06 -1.51
N SER A 114 -1.16 -1.09 -2.43
CA SER A 114 -2.33 -1.00 -3.32
C SER A 114 -2.45 -2.12 -4.36
N ASN A 115 -1.43 -2.95 -4.52
CA ASN A 115 -1.45 -4.12 -5.42
C ASN A 115 -2.60 -5.06 -5.08
N GLU A 116 -2.89 -5.25 -3.80
CA GLU A 116 -3.91 -6.16 -3.27
C GLU A 116 -5.35 -5.77 -3.67
N VAL A 117 -5.57 -4.49 -4.00
CA VAL A 117 -6.89 -3.98 -4.44
C VAL A 117 -7.03 -3.90 -5.97
N ARG A 118 -5.99 -4.31 -6.72
CA ARG A 118 -6.04 -4.34 -8.19
C ARG A 118 -6.76 -5.60 -8.69
N PRO A 119 -7.23 -5.62 -9.95
CA PRO A 119 -7.69 -6.86 -10.58
C PRO A 119 -6.61 -7.95 -10.51
N MET A 120 -7.02 -9.21 -10.36
CA MET A 120 -6.11 -10.36 -10.18
C MET A 120 -5.02 -10.43 -11.25
N GLU A 121 -5.32 -10.09 -12.50
CA GLU A 121 -4.36 -10.08 -13.60
C GLU A 121 -3.18 -9.11 -13.37
N VAL A 122 -3.38 -8.08 -12.54
CA VAL A 122 -2.36 -7.12 -12.12
C VAL A 122 -1.78 -7.50 -10.77
N ALA A 123 -2.61 -7.90 -9.80
CA ALA A 123 -2.17 -8.21 -8.44
C ALA A 123 -1.30 -9.47 -8.37
N GLU A 124 -1.69 -10.53 -9.08
CA GLU A 124 -1.09 -11.86 -8.95
C GLU A 124 0.41 -11.91 -9.27
N PRO A 125 0.92 -11.23 -10.33
CA PRO A 125 2.36 -11.11 -10.57
C PRO A 125 3.13 -10.43 -9.45
N TRP A 126 2.58 -9.38 -8.82
CA TRP A 126 3.25 -8.71 -7.69
C TRP A 126 3.39 -9.63 -6.49
N VAL A 127 2.38 -10.46 -6.23
CA VAL A 127 2.43 -11.46 -5.16
C VAL A 127 3.49 -12.53 -5.46
N ASP A 128 3.66 -12.93 -6.72
CA ASP A 128 4.73 -13.86 -7.10
C ASP A 128 6.11 -13.26 -6.84
N CYS A 129 6.35 -12.01 -7.26
CA CYS A 129 7.61 -11.30 -7.01
C CYS A 129 7.89 -11.18 -5.49
N LEU A 130 6.89 -10.78 -4.71
CA LEU A 130 7.03 -10.63 -3.25
C LEU A 130 7.39 -11.95 -2.57
N LEU A 131 6.69 -13.05 -2.93
CA LEU A 131 6.98 -14.36 -2.37
C LEU A 131 8.36 -14.87 -2.79
N GLU A 132 8.77 -14.63 -4.03
CA GLU A 132 10.11 -14.97 -4.50
C GLU A 132 11.19 -14.24 -3.69
N GLU A 133 11.04 -12.93 -3.46
CA GLU A 133 11.94 -12.15 -2.60
C GLU A 133 11.98 -12.71 -1.17
N TYR A 134 10.81 -13.01 -0.58
CA TYR A 134 10.74 -13.60 0.76
C TYR A 134 11.45 -14.96 0.85
N PHE A 135 11.27 -15.81 -0.16
CA PHE A 135 11.89 -17.13 -0.18
C PHE A 135 13.40 -17.02 -0.36
N MET A 136 13.89 -16.09 -1.20
CA MET A 136 15.32 -15.85 -1.35
C MET A 136 15.95 -15.34 -0.05
N GLN A 137 15.30 -14.40 0.64
CA GLN A 137 15.78 -13.94 1.96
C GLN A 137 15.81 -15.09 2.98
N SER A 138 14.74 -15.87 3.08
CA SER A 138 14.66 -17.02 4.00
C SER A 138 15.75 -18.06 3.76
N ASP A 139 16.03 -18.38 2.49
CA ASP A 139 17.11 -19.31 2.14
C ASP A 139 18.49 -18.74 2.51
N ARG A 140 18.68 -17.42 2.36
CA ARG A 140 19.90 -16.72 2.79
C ARG A 140 20.06 -16.74 4.31
N GLU A 141 19.00 -16.42 5.06
CA GLU A 141 18.98 -16.47 6.52
C GLU A 141 19.36 -17.87 7.03
N LYS A 142 18.81 -18.94 6.43
CA LYS A 142 19.17 -20.33 6.75
C LYS A 142 20.66 -20.61 6.52
N ALA A 143 21.21 -20.15 5.39
CA ALA A 143 22.61 -20.37 5.04
C ALA A 143 23.58 -19.62 5.97
N GLU A 144 23.17 -18.46 6.48
CA GLU A 144 23.94 -17.65 7.43
C GLU A 144 23.71 -18.03 8.90
N GLY A 145 22.77 -18.94 9.18
CA GLY A 145 22.40 -19.34 10.54
C GLY A 145 21.58 -18.29 11.30
N LEU A 146 20.88 -17.41 10.57
CA LEU A 146 20.01 -16.37 11.13
C LEU A 146 18.58 -16.88 11.39
N PRO A 147 17.81 -16.21 12.28
CA PRO A 147 16.41 -16.53 12.50
C PRO A 147 15.58 -16.31 11.23
N VAL A 148 14.71 -17.28 10.90
CA VAL A 148 13.82 -17.22 9.74
C VAL A 148 12.39 -17.02 10.18
N ALA A 149 11.70 -16.06 9.57
CA ALA A 149 10.28 -15.85 9.82
C ALA A 149 9.43 -16.95 9.15
N PRO A 150 8.47 -17.59 9.86
CA PRO A 150 7.67 -18.67 9.30
C PRO A 150 6.90 -18.32 8.02
N PHE A 151 6.49 -17.05 7.87
CA PHE A 151 5.76 -16.55 6.69
C PHE A 151 6.64 -16.32 5.46
N MET A 152 7.96 -16.49 5.59
CA MET A 152 8.93 -16.41 4.49
C MET A 152 9.47 -17.80 4.11
N ASP A 153 9.02 -18.85 4.78
CA ASP A 153 9.51 -20.21 4.53
C ASP A 153 8.65 -20.90 3.45
N ARG A 154 9.26 -21.17 2.29
CA ARG A 154 8.58 -21.79 1.13
C ARG A 154 7.95 -23.15 1.43
N GLU A 155 8.40 -23.82 2.49
CA GLU A 155 7.85 -25.11 2.93
C GLU A 155 6.58 -24.97 3.79
N LYS A 156 6.36 -23.78 4.37
CA LYS A 156 5.29 -23.53 5.34
C LYS A 156 4.18 -22.62 4.80
N VAL A 157 4.44 -21.94 3.68
CA VAL A 157 3.58 -20.87 3.16
C VAL A 157 2.95 -21.28 1.85
N THR A 158 1.64 -21.06 1.73
CA THR A 158 0.96 -21.07 0.43
C THR A 158 0.55 -19.65 0.06
N LYS A 159 0.58 -19.35 -1.25
CA LYS A 159 0.15 -18.05 -1.79
C LYS A 159 -1.24 -17.63 -1.29
N PRO A 160 -2.29 -18.50 -1.31
CA PRO A 160 -3.61 -18.11 -0.82
C PRO A 160 -3.64 -17.79 0.68
N THR A 161 -2.97 -18.60 1.52
CA THR A 161 -3.00 -18.40 2.97
C THR A 161 -2.31 -17.10 3.38
N ALA A 162 -1.19 -16.77 2.72
CA ALA A 162 -0.47 -15.51 2.97
C ALA A 162 -1.36 -14.30 2.62
N GLN A 163 -1.99 -14.35 1.45
CA GLN A 163 -2.81 -13.26 0.91
C GLN A 163 -4.10 -13.04 1.71
N ILE A 164 -4.82 -14.11 2.05
CA ILE A 164 -6.03 -14.01 2.89
C ILE A 164 -5.69 -13.39 4.25
N GLY A 165 -4.58 -13.80 4.87
CA GLY A 165 -4.12 -13.23 6.14
C GLY A 165 -3.83 -11.74 6.01
N PHE A 166 -3.03 -11.36 5.01
CA PHE A 166 -2.64 -9.97 4.79
C PHE A 166 -3.85 -9.06 4.53
N ILE A 167 -4.75 -9.48 3.64
CA ILE A 167 -5.97 -8.72 3.32
C ILE A 167 -6.83 -8.55 4.58
N LYS A 168 -7.06 -9.63 5.32
CA LYS A 168 -7.94 -9.62 6.50
C LYS A 168 -7.41 -8.76 7.63
N PHE A 169 -6.12 -8.83 7.92
CA PHE A 169 -5.55 -8.25 9.14
C PHE A 169 -4.84 -6.91 8.92
N VAL A 170 -4.44 -6.58 7.69
CA VAL A 170 -3.74 -5.33 7.38
C VAL A 170 -4.56 -4.45 6.45
N LEU A 171 -4.94 -4.99 5.29
CA LEU A 171 -5.56 -4.19 4.22
C LEU A 171 -6.96 -3.67 4.62
N ILE A 172 -7.87 -4.57 5.00
CA ILE A 172 -9.26 -4.22 5.31
C ILE A 172 -9.33 -3.17 6.44
N PRO A 173 -8.70 -3.37 7.62
CA PRO A 173 -8.77 -2.39 8.71
C PRO A 173 -8.26 -1.00 8.31
N MET A 174 -7.21 -0.94 7.48
CA MET A 174 -6.63 0.32 7.02
C MET A 174 -7.56 1.05 6.05
N PHE A 175 -8.04 0.36 5.01
CA PHE A 175 -8.90 0.97 3.99
C PHE A 175 -10.27 1.39 4.56
N GLU A 176 -10.87 0.58 5.44
CA GLU A 176 -12.11 0.95 6.14
C GLU A 176 -11.94 2.23 6.98
N THR A 177 -10.79 2.38 7.64
CA THR A 177 -10.51 3.59 8.44
C THR A 177 -10.40 4.81 7.54
N VAL A 178 -9.71 4.73 6.39
CA VAL A 178 -9.61 5.85 5.43
C VAL A 178 -10.98 6.24 4.88
N MET A 179 -11.84 5.25 4.57
CA MET A 179 -13.17 5.52 4.02
C MET A 179 -14.07 6.34 4.96
N LYS A 180 -13.87 6.27 6.28
CA LYS A 180 -14.65 7.07 7.24
C LYS A 180 -14.44 8.57 7.05
N VAL A 181 -13.22 9.02 6.77
CA VAL A 181 -12.92 10.44 6.53
C VAL A 181 -13.58 10.93 5.23
N SER A 182 -13.54 10.12 4.17
CA SER A 182 -14.13 10.49 2.87
C SER A 182 -15.67 10.61 2.90
N VAL A 183 -16.34 9.92 3.83
CA VAL A 183 -17.80 10.01 3.98
C VAL A 183 -18.20 11.27 4.74
N GLN A 184 -17.37 11.75 5.67
CA GLN A 184 -17.66 12.97 6.46
C GLN A 184 -17.64 14.25 5.62
N ASP A 185 -16.77 14.31 4.60
CA ASP A 185 -16.68 15.46 3.69
C ASP A 185 -17.93 15.65 2.80
N ASN A 186 -18.71 14.59 2.60
CA ASN A 186 -19.96 14.64 1.82
C ASN A 186 -21.20 15.03 2.66
N GLY A 187 -21.01 15.42 3.93
CA GLY A 187 -22.09 15.69 4.88
C GLY A 187 -22.59 17.14 4.91
N ASP A 188 -21.99 18.06 4.17
CA ASP A 188 -22.31 19.49 4.19
C ASP A 188 -22.99 19.96 2.88
N GLU A 189 -24.05 19.28 2.44
CA GLU A 189 -24.95 19.82 1.42
C GLU A 189 -25.91 20.84 2.05
N GLY A 190 -25.43 22.07 2.17
CA GLY A 190 -26.25 23.25 2.42
C GLY A 190 -27.26 23.49 1.29
N GLN A 191 -28.52 23.69 1.69
CA GLN A 191 -29.60 24.15 0.81
C GLN A 191 -29.22 25.40 0.01
N SER A 192 -29.16 25.31 -1.32
CA SER A 192 -29.50 26.45 -2.20
C SER A 192 -29.85 25.99 -3.63
N ASN A 193 -30.77 26.74 -4.22
CA ASN A 193 -31.53 26.44 -5.44
C ASN A 193 -30.72 26.21 -6.72
N GLY A 194 -31.20 25.25 -7.52
CA GLY A 194 -31.51 25.42 -8.95
C GLY A 194 -30.37 25.76 -9.92
N GLY A 195 -30.06 24.82 -10.81
CA GLY A 195 -29.38 25.11 -12.08
C GLY A 195 -28.27 24.11 -12.41
N ALA A 196 -28.46 23.37 -13.50
CA ALA A 196 -27.57 22.33 -13.98
C ALA A 196 -26.11 22.80 -14.20
N THR A 197 -25.15 21.95 -13.84
CA THR A 197 -24.16 21.30 -14.74
C THR A 197 -22.97 20.74 -13.93
N GLY A 198 -23.17 19.58 -13.30
CA GLY A 198 -22.07 18.76 -12.78
C GLY A 198 -21.68 17.73 -13.82
N THR A 199 -20.54 17.89 -14.47
CA THR A 199 -19.93 16.83 -15.29
C THR A 199 -19.56 15.66 -14.37
N PRO A 200 -20.07 14.44 -14.60
CA PRO A 200 -19.66 13.29 -13.82
C PRO A 200 -18.20 12.92 -14.14
N PHE A 201 -17.46 12.49 -13.12
CA PHE A 201 -16.23 11.71 -13.32
C PHE A 201 -16.49 10.58 -14.33
N PRO A 202 -15.56 10.30 -15.27
CA PRO A 202 -15.82 9.38 -16.37
C PRO A 202 -16.02 7.96 -15.84
N THR A 203 -17.28 7.54 -15.79
CA THR A 203 -17.69 6.16 -15.61
C THR A 203 -17.57 5.45 -16.96
N GLY A 204 -16.36 5.09 -17.35
CA GLY A 204 -16.17 4.39 -18.62
C GLY A 204 -14.72 4.07 -18.97
N PHE A 205 -14.16 3.01 -18.39
CA PHE A 205 -13.06 2.31 -19.07
C PHE A 205 -13.66 1.41 -20.16
N HIS A 206 -13.77 1.96 -21.38
CA HIS A 206 -14.04 1.16 -22.57
C HIS A 206 -12.75 0.40 -22.95
N CYS A 207 -12.63 -0.86 -22.51
CA CYS A 207 -11.61 -1.77 -23.00
C CYS A 207 -11.99 -2.23 -24.41
N SER A 208 -11.28 -1.73 -25.41
CA SER A 208 -11.37 -2.23 -26.78
C SER A 208 -10.60 -3.55 -26.88
N SER A 209 -11.30 -4.64 -27.17
CA SER A 209 -10.75 -5.99 -27.28
C SER A 209 -9.63 -6.11 -28.33
N PRO A 210 -8.44 -6.64 -28.00
CA PRO A 210 -7.53 -7.16 -29.00
C PRO A 210 -8.08 -8.46 -29.59
N LYS A 211 -8.00 -8.57 -30.92
CA LYS A 211 -8.43 -9.75 -31.69
C LYS A 211 -7.69 -11.02 -31.22
N LYS A 212 -8.45 -12.12 -31.14
CA LYS A 212 -7.98 -13.48 -30.81
C LYS A 212 -6.79 -13.91 -31.68
N VAL A 213 -5.73 -14.39 -31.05
CA VAL A 213 -4.79 -15.36 -31.65
C VAL A 213 -4.88 -16.63 -30.82
N GLY A 214 -5.38 -17.70 -31.43
CA GLY A 214 -5.62 -18.97 -30.76
C GLY A 214 -4.34 -19.74 -30.47
N ARG A 215 -4.31 -20.44 -29.33
CA ARG A 215 -3.50 -21.65 -29.15
C ARG A 215 -4.14 -22.62 -28.15
N SER A 216 -3.84 -23.89 -28.41
CA SER A 216 -4.57 -25.11 -28.07
C SER A 216 -4.56 -25.52 -26.59
N HIS A 217 -5.58 -26.31 -26.23
CA HIS A 217 -5.89 -26.94 -24.95
C HIS A 217 -4.73 -27.69 -24.25
N ARG A 218 -4.71 -27.62 -22.91
CA ARG A 218 -4.38 -28.79 -22.06
C ARG A 218 -5.15 -28.74 -20.74
N ARG A 219 -5.95 -29.78 -20.48
CA ARG A 219 -6.79 -29.99 -19.29
C ARG A 219 -5.94 -30.23 -18.04
N ARG A 220 -6.27 -29.59 -16.91
CA ARG A 220 -5.86 -30.06 -15.55
C ARG A 220 -6.98 -29.87 -14.51
N SER A 221 -7.45 -31.02 -14.03
CA SER A 221 -7.88 -31.38 -12.66
C SER A 221 -8.93 -30.53 -11.91
N HIS A 222 -10.09 -31.15 -11.68
CA HIS A 222 -11.29 -30.65 -10.99
C HIS A 222 -11.18 -30.36 -9.48
N ARG A 223 -9.97 -30.33 -8.89
CA ARG A 223 -9.82 -30.05 -7.43
C ARG A 223 -9.49 -28.58 -7.11
N ALA A 224 -9.07 -27.78 -8.09
CA ALA A 224 -8.77 -26.35 -7.94
C ALA A 224 -10.02 -25.44 -7.95
N ALA A 225 -11.15 -25.93 -8.47
CA ALA A 225 -12.37 -25.13 -8.65
C ALA A 225 -13.07 -24.78 -7.33
N ARG A 226 -12.87 -25.56 -6.26
CA ARG A 226 -13.56 -25.34 -4.96
C ARG A 226 -12.91 -24.24 -4.12
N VAL A 227 -11.58 -24.11 -4.18
CA VAL A 227 -10.82 -23.06 -3.47
C VAL A 227 -10.93 -21.72 -4.21
N GLN A 228 -11.07 -21.73 -5.54
CA GLN A 228 -11.36 -20.53 -6.33
C GLN A 228 -12.75 -19.94 -6.06
N GLY A 229 -13.70 -20.74 -5.59
CA GLY A 229 -15.05 -20.30 -5.22
C GLY A 229 -15.05 -19.41 -3.98
N GLU A 230 -14.37 -19.84 -2.91
CA GLU A 230 -14.28 -19.10 -1.65
C GLU A 230 -13.46 -17.80 -1.79
N SER A 231 -12.37 -17.82 -2.56
CA SER A 231 -11.64 -16.58 -2.89
C SER A 231 -12.51 -15.64 -3.73
N ARG A 232 -13.28 -16.14 -4.71
CA ARG A 232 -14.22 -15.28 -5.47
C ARG A 232 -15.36 -14.72 -4.62
N GLU A 233 -15.78 -15.39 -3.56
CA GLU A 233 -16.80 -14.89 -2.63
C GLU A 233 -16.22 -13.79 -1.73
N VAL A 234 -15.02 -13.96 -1.22
CA VAL A 234 -14.30 -12.93 -0.43
C VAL A 234 -13.95 -11.72 -1.30
N PHE A 235 -13.40 -11.92 -2.50
CA PHE A 235 -13.07 -10.84 -3.44
C PHE A 235 -14.30 -10.23 -4.12
N GLY A 236 -15.37 -11.01 -4.32
CA GLY A 236 -16.67 -10.54 -4.82
C GLY A 236 -17.36 -9.62 -3.82
N ASN A 237 -17.30 -9.95 -2.54
CA ASN A 237 -17.81 -9.10 -1.46
C ASN A 237 -16.94 -7.85 -1.24
N CYS A 238 -15.61 -7.95 -1.43
CA CYS A 238 -14.72 -6.79 -1.36
C CYS A 238 -14.94 -5.80 -2.52
N LYS A 239 -15.34 -6.28 -3.70
CA LYS A 239 -15.76 -5.42 -4.83
C LYS A 239 -17.14 -4.77 -4.66
N ILE A 240 -17.98 -5.25 -3.75
CA ILE A 240 -19.33 -4.69 -3.51
C ILE A 240 -19.31 -3.51 -2.52
N ALA A 241 -18.25 -3.35 -1.72
CA ALA A 241 -18.16 -2.25 -0.74
C ALA A 241 -17.66 -0.90 -1.31
N VAL A 242 -17.17 -0.86 -2.56
CA VAL A 242 -16.60 0.37 -3.16
C VAL A 242 -17.56 1.06 -4.15
N ALA A 243 -18.76 0.52 -4.39
CA ALA A 243 -19.76 1.18 -5.24
C ALA A 243 -21.19 0.75 -4.92
N ARG A 244 -21.83 1.35 -3.90
CA ARG A 244 -23.30 1.27 -3.76
C ARG A 244 -23.91 2.41 -2.94
N THR A 245 -23.83 3.64 -3.45
CA THR A 245 -24.90 4.63 -3.26
C THR A 245 -25.85 4.53 -4.45
N ARG A 246 -26.90 3.72 -4.31
CA ARG A 246 -28.14 3.92 -5.06
C ARG A 246 -29.32 3.74 -4.12
N SER A 247 -29.90 4.88 -3.81
CA SER A 247 -31.26 5.11 -3.32
C SER A 247 -32.26 4.06 -3.83
N HIS A 248 -32.84 3.31 -2.90
CA HIS A 248 -34.14 2.68 -3.10
C HIS A 248 -35.21 3.62 -2.55
N THR A 249 -35.90 4.32 -3.44
CA THR A 249 -37.24 4.85 -3.16
C THR A 249 -38.24 3.96 -3.88
N HIS A 250 -39.19 3.46 -3.11
CA HIS A 250 -40.35 2.67 -3.52
C HIS A 250 -41.13 3.34 -4.66
N ILE A 251 -41.58 2.53 -5.64
CA ILE A 251 -42.99 2.22 -5.97
C ILE A 251 -42.99 0.85 -6.65
#